data_AF-A0A8C3X2T4-F1
#
_entry.id   AF-A0A8C3X2T4-F1
#
_cell.length_a   1.000
_cell.length_b   1.000
_cell.length_c   1.000
_cell.angle_alpha   90.00
_cell.angle_beta   90.00
_cell.angle_gamma   90.00
#
_symmetry.space_group_name_H-M   'P 1'
#
loop_
_entity.id
_entity.type
_entity.pdbx_description
1 polymer ?
#
loop_
_entity_poly.entity_id
_entity_poly.type
_entity_poly.pdbx_seq_one_letter_code
_entity_poly.pdbx_strand_id
1 'polypeptide(L)'
;SPRPQPSLGAFLPSVMAPVRAVVRLRRRVCLLRTRRLLPPGAGPDLGPGAPRAGLHPPQFFTFEGPAELTPRAPRKRRRRSRVVLYPETLRKCRPRAERRSRAQRCLLLLVAIVGFQVLNAIENLDDNALRYDLDGLEKALQRAVFGQPSAVARIVALLRDYLATHVHSRPLLLALHGPSGVGKSHVGRLLARHFRAVLEDSALVLQYHARHHCPEPRAAQDCREELAQRVADVVARAEAEEKTPLLVLDEVELLPQALLDELHGFLQPQRSHHFHNAIYVLLSGAGGAEVTRFVLQNASRALALRPDGAPGARAAAMAAQAEEELRVRLQALLVREHPLWQAAAIVPFLLLDKRDVVSCFRDEMAGEGFFPEQAHAELLAAQLSYYRVAGREFAVTGCKQVVATVNLL
;
A
#
# COMPACT_ATOMS: atom_id res chain seq x y z
N SER A 1 1.54 -46.64 44.76
CA SER A 1 0.36 -45.79 45.02
C SER A 1 0.79 -44.34 45.14
N PRO A 2 0.02 -43.35 44.65
CA PRO A 2 -0.28 -43.09 43.24
C PRO A 2 0.21 -41.70 42.78
N ARG A 3 0.11 -41.47 41.46
CA ARG A 3 0.44 -40.25 40.69
C ARG A 3 -0.27 -38.97 41.20
N PRO A 4 0.29 -37.77 41.00
CA PRO A 4 -0.50 -36.56 40.90
C PRO A 4 -0.86 -36.26 39.44
N GLN A 5 -2.17 -36.11 39.17
CA GLN A 5 -2.71 -35.52 37.95
C GLN A 5 -2.51 -33.99 37.96
N PRO A 6 -2.32 -33.32 36.82
CA PRO A 6 -2.59 -31.90 36.71
C PRO A 6 -4.10 -31.67 36.47
N SER A 7 -4.65 -30.75 37.24
CA SER A 7 -6.02 -30.25 37.16
C SER A 7 -6.26 -29.46 35.86
N LEU A 8 -7.34 -29.80 35.16
CA LEU A 8 -7.95 -28.94 34.14
C LEU A 8 -8.49 -27.67 34.81
N GLY A 9 -7.78 -26.55 34.67
CA GLY A 9 -8.27 -25.21 34.95
C GLY A 9 -8.71 -24.54 33.65
N ALA A 10 -9.98 -24.69 33.28
CA ALA A 10 -10.58 -23.96 32.17
C ALA A 10 -10.64 -22.46 32.52
N PHE A 11 -9.78 -21.65 31.88
CA PHE A 11 -9.97 -20.20 31.85
C PHE A 11 -11.08 -19.87 30.85
N LEU A 12 -12.25 -19.48 31.38
CA LEU A 12 -13.32 -18.89 30.57
C LEU A 12 -12.80 -17.64 29.83
N PRO A 13 -13.07 -17.48 28.53
CA PRO A 13 -12.81 -16.23 27.84
C PRO A 13 -13.75 -15.14 28.40
N SER A 14 -13.12 -14.04 28.83
CA SER A 14 -13.76 -12.85 29.37
C SER A 14 -14.86 -12.31 28.44
N VAL A 15 -16.11 -12.36 28.91
CA VAL A 15 -17.32 -11.79 28.28
C VAL A 15 -17.26 -10.24 28.17
N MET A 16 -16.13 -9.61 28.52
CA MET A 16 -15.93 -8.15 28.52
C MET A 16 -15.38 -7.58 27.21
N ALA A 17 -14.87 -8.42 26.30
CA ALA A 17 -14.38 -7.98 24.99
C ALA A 17 -15.47 -7.38 24.05
N PRO A 18 -16.68 -7.98 23.90
CA PRO A 18 -17.68 -7.45 22.97
C PRO A 18 -18.27 -6.10 23.44
N VAL A 19 -18.33 -5.87 24.75
CA VAL A 19 -18.89 -4.62 25.31
C VAL A 19 -17.97 -3.43 25.04
N ARG A 20 -16.65 -3.62 25.10
CA ARG A 20 -15.67 -2.56 24.78
C ARG A 20 -15.67 -2.21 23.30
N ALA A 21 -15.90 -3.19 22.41
CA ALA A 21 -16.03 -2.98 20.97
C ALA A 21 -17.29 -2.15 20.64
N VAL A 22 -18.43 -2.48 21.26
CA VAL A 22 -19.70 -1.74 21.09
C VAL A 22 -19.58 -0.28 21.56
N VAL A 23 -18.87 -0.02 22.67
CA VAL A 23 -18.63 1.35 23.16
C VAL A 23 -17.75 2.17 22.21
N ARG A 24 -16.75 1.55 21.57
CA ARG A 24 -15.89 2.20 20.56
C ARG A 24 -16.64 2.52 19.27
N LEU A 25 -17.53 1.63 18.83
CA LEU A 25 -18.38 1.83 17.65
C LEU A 25 -19.38 2.98 17.87
N ARG A 26 -19.97 3.06 19.08
CA ARG A 26 -20.90 4.14 19.44
C ARG A 26 -20.22 5.52 19.45
N ARG A 27 -18.96 5.61 19.89
CA ARG A 27 -18.17 6.84 19.85
C ARG A 27 -17.82 7.28 18.42
N ARG A 28 -17.43 6.34 17.54
CA ARG A 28 -17.12 6.65 16.13
C ARG A 28 -18.36 7.08 15.33
N VAL A 29 -19.50 6.43 15.53
CA VAL A 29 -20.76 6.81 14.87
C VAL A 29 -21.27 8.17 15.34
N CYS A 30 -21.09 8.52 16.62
CA CYS A 30 -21.46 9.83 17.15
C CYS A 30 -20.63 10.97 16.50
N LEU A 31 -19.31 10.78 16.38
CA LEU A 31 -18.40 11.76 15.74
C LEU A 31 -18.69 11.96 14.24
N LEU A 32 -19.11 10.90 13.53
CA LEU A 32 -19.50 10.99 12.12
C LEU A 32 -20.85 11.72 11.92
N ARG A 33 -21.75 11.66 12.90
CA ARG A 33 -23.03 12.40 12.88
C ARG A 33 -22.83 13.90 13.10
N THR A 34 -21.90 14.30 13.96
CA THR A 34 -21.59 15.73 14.20
C THR A 34 -20.99 16.43 12.98
N ARG A 35 -20.29 15.67 12.11
CA ARG A 35 -19.71 16.21 10.85
C ARG A 35 -20.72 16.40 9.71
N ARG A 36 -21.94 15.84 9.80
CA ARG A 36 -22.97 15.98 8.76
C ARG A 36 -23.98 17.12 9.00
N LEU A 37 -23.84 17.87 10.09
CA LEU A 37 -24.77 18.96 10.46
C LEU A 37 -24.21 20.38 10.22
N LEU A 38 -23.12 20.54 9.46
CA LEU A 38 -22.61 21.85 9.05
C LEU A 38 -22.82 22.05 7.54
N PRO A 39 -23.70 22.97 7.09
CA PRO A 39 -23.82 23.31 5.68
C PRO A 39 -22.67 24.24 5.22
N PRO A 40 -22.23 24.18 3.94
CA PRO A 40 -21.18 25.04 3.43
C PRO A 40 -21.68 26.43 3.02
N GLY A 41 -21.01 27.47 3.55
CA GLY A 41 -20.57 28.68 2.84
C GLY A 41 -21.60 29.55 2.08
N ALA A 42 -21.95 30.68 2.68
CA ALA A 42 -22.40 31.89 1.98
C ALA A 42 -21.20 32.67 1.40
N GLY A 43 -21.34 33.22 0.20
CA GLY A 43 -20.44 34.18 -0.43
C GLY A 43 -21.23 35.09 -1.40
N PRO A 44 -20.77 36.34 -1.66
CA PRO A 44 -21.67 37.50 -1.78
C PRO A 44 -22.00 37.97 -3.21
N ASP A 45 -22.97 38.89 -3.24
CA ASP A 45 -23.74 39.55 -4.30
C ASP A 45 -23.00 40.19 -5.49
N LEU A 46 -23.69 40.28 -6.65
CA LEU A 46 -23.72 41.46 -7.54
C LEU A 46 -24.78 41.35 -8.68
N GLY A 47 -25.80 42.23 -8.66
CA GLY A 47 -26.33 42.95 -9.84
C GLY A 47 -27.56 42.41 -10.64
N PRO A 48 -28.66 43.20 -10.83
CA PRO A 48 -29.91 42.75 -11.48
C PRO A 48 -30.20 43.38 -12.88
N GLY A 49 -31.08 42.74 -13.68
CA GLY A 49 -31.68 43.31 -14.90
C GLY A 49 -32.65 42.36 -15.63
N ALA A 50 -33.93 42.73 -15.72
CA ALA A 50 -35.06 42.01 -16.34
C ALA A 50 -35.25 42.38 -17.85
N PRO A 51 -36.39 42.15 -18.57
CA PRO A 51 -37.36 41.03 -18.68
C PRO A 51 -37.76 40.68 -20.16
N ARG A 52 -38.55 39.59 -20.39
CA ARG A 52 -39.82 39.52 -21.20
C ARG A 52 -40.04 38.25 -22.08
N ALA A 53 -41.23 37.66 -21.84
CA ALA A 53 -42.34 37.30 -22.77
C ALA A 53 -42.22 36.22 -23.89
N GLY A 54 -43.27 35.37 -23.97
CA GLY A 54 -43.76 34.65 -25.16
C GLY A 54 -44.12 33.17 -24.90
N LEU A 55 -45.38 32.79 -24.59
CA LEU A 55 -46.53 32.45 -25.47
C LEU A 55 -46.40 31.14 -26.31
N HIS A 56 -47.11 30.07 -25.89
CA HIS A 56 -48.15 29.31 -26.64
C HIS A 56 -48.27 27.81 -26.24
N PRO A 57 -49.47 27.31 -25.90
CA PRO A 57 -49.84 25.89 -25.85
C PRO A 57 -50.83 25.53 -27.02
N PRO A 58 -51.40 24.31 -27.09
CA PRO A 58 -51.19 23.30 -28.14
C PRO A 58 -52.29 23.27 -29.24
N GLN A 59 -52.04 22.54 -30.35
CA GLN A 59 -53.03 22.27 -31.39
C GLN A 59 -53.41 20.78 -31.47
N PHE A 60 -54.69 20.58 -31.74
CA PHE A 60 -55.51 19.37 -31.69
C PHE A 60 -55.33 18.47 -32.92
N PHE A 61 -55.76 17.21 -32.81
CA PHE A 61 -56.46 16.51 -33.89
C PHE A 61 -57.52 15.55 -33.31
N THR A 62 -58.78 15.81 -33.63
CA THR A 62 -59.97 14.98 -33.43
C THR A 62 -60.36 14.31 -34.75
N PHE A 63 -61.08 13.19 -34.68
CA PHE A 63 -62.01 12.77 -35.74
C PHE A 63 -63.31 12.26 -35.10
N GLU A 64 -64.43 12.85 -35.57
CA GLU A 64 -65.84 12.53 -35.29
C GLU A 64 -66.30 11.25 -36.02
N GLY A 65 -67.47 10.62 -35.84
CA GLY A 65 -68.78 10.86 -35.21
C GLY A 65 -69.68 9.63 -35.56
N PRO A 66 -71.02 9.69 -35.70
CA PRO A 66 -72.03 10.64 -35.19
C PRO A 66 -73.36 9.98 -34.69
N ALA A 67 -74.27 10.83 -34.17
CA ALA A 67 -75.75 10.77 -34.29
C ALA A 67 -76.53 9.73 -33.42
N GLU A 68 -77.72 9.97 -32.84
CA GLU A 68 -78.70 11.05 -33.02
C GLU A 68 -79.87 10.95 -32.00
N LEU A 69 -80.62 12.06 -31.84
CA LEU A 69 -82.02 12.23 -31.36
C LEU A 69 -82.33 12.62 -29.88
N THR A 70 -82.59 13.93 -29.77
CA THR A 70 -83.28 14.78 -28.78
C THR A 70 -84.81 14.53 -28.63
N PRO A 71 -85.66 15.35 -27.95
CA PRO A 71 -85.56 16.08 -26.66
C PRO A 71 -86.86 15.98 -25.79
N ARG A 72 -86.81 16.47 -24.53
CA ARG A 72 -87.73 17.46 -23.89
C ARG A 72 -87.98 17.23 -22.39
N ALA A 73 -87.61 18.24 -21.60
CA ALA A 73 -88.15 18.56 -20.27
C ALA A 73 -89.64 18.98 -20.41
N PRO A 74 -90.50 19.09 -19.35
CA PRO A 74 -90.17 19.65 -18.03
C PRO A 74 -90.97 19.10 -16.81
N ARG A 75 -90.58 19.55 -15.61
CA ARG A 75 -91.43 20.07 -14.50
C ARG A 75 -91.04 19.57 -13.10
N LYS A 76 -91.12 20.56 -12.21
CA LYS A 76 -90.69 20.63 -10.81
C LYS A 76 -91.72 20.01 -9.86
N ARG A 77 -91.19 19.45 -8.75
CA ARG A 77 -91.78 19.32 -7.39
C ARG A 77 -93.05 18.44 -7.31
N ARG A 78 -93.27 17.55 -6.32
CA ARG A 78 -92.91 17.56 -4.90
C ARG A 78 -93.27 16.18 -4.30
N ARG A 79 -92.50 15.73 -3.29
CA ARG A 79 -92.85 14.83 -2.17
C ARG A 79 -93.45 13.44 -2.48
N ARG A 80 -92.73 12.39 -2.08
CA ARG A 80 -92.99 11.65 -0.83
C ARG A 80 -91.85 10.68 -0.52
N SER A 81 -91.56 10.60 0.77
CA SER A 81 -90.51 9.84 1.45
C SER A 81 -90.60 8.33 1.21
N ARG A 82 -89.47 7.72 0.89
CA ARG A 82 -89.14 6.39 1.44
C ARG A 82 -87.79 6.47 2.12
N VAL A 83 -87.84 6.13 3.40
CA VAL A 83 -86.72 5.94 4.32
C VAL A 83 -85.73 4.97 3.68
N VAL A 84 -84.52 5.44 3.42
CA VAL A 84 -83.37 4.56 3.17
C VAL A 84 -82.45 4.77 4.36
N LEU A 85 -82.45 3.77 5.24
CA LEU A 85 -81.52 3.66 6.36
C LEU A 85 -80.11 3.57 5.78
N TYR A 86 -79.30 4.60 5.98
CA TYR A 86 -77.85 4.47 5.83
C TYR A 86 -77.35 3.59 6.99
N PRO A 87 -76.60 2.50 6.72
CA PRO A 87 -75.92 1.79 7.78
C PRO A 87 -74.78 2.67 8.32
N GLU A 88 -75.03 3.26 9.49
CA GLU A 88 -74.01 3.74 10.40
C GLU A 88 -73.19 2.54 10.89
N THR A 89 -72.06 2.27 10.23
CA THR A 89 -70.81 1.89 10.91
C THR A 89 -69.68 1.99 9.90
N LEU A 90 -69.00 3.13 9.91
CA LEU A 90 -67.61 3.22 9.51
C LEU A 90 -66.80 2.27 10.42
N ARG A 91 -66.66 1.00 10.01
CA ARG A 91 -65.47 0.24 10.41
C ARG A 91 -64.30 0.97 9.80
N LYS A 92 -63.68 1.87 10.58
CA LYS A 92 -62.31 2.31 10.38
C LYS A 92 -61.48 1.06 10.18
N CYS A 93 -61.18 0.72 8.92
CA CYS A 93 -60.09 -0.18 8.63
C CYS A 93 -58.83 0.57 9.09
N ARG A 94 -58.39 0.30 10.33
CA ARG A 94 -57.01 0.59 10.70
C ARG A 94 -56.14 -0.11 9.64
N PRO A 95 -55.13 0.56 9.06
CA PRO A 95 -54.17 -0.16 8.23
C PRO A 95 -53.65 -1.30 9.09
N ARG A 96 -53.94 -2.51 8.63
CA ARG A 96 -53.56 -3.77 9.26
C ARG A 96 -52.06 -3.66 9.52
N ALA A 97 -51.67 -3.75 10.80
CA ALA A 97 -50.27 -3.67 11.22
C ALA A 97 -49.41 -4.43 10.20
N GLU A 98 -48.52 -3.68 9.55
CA GLU A 98 -47.65 -4.12 8.47
C GLU A 98 -47.15 -5.53 8.79
N ARG A 99 -47.66 -6.55 8.07
CA ARG A 99 -47.20 -7.92 8.24
C ARG A 99 -45.73 -7.91 7.84
N ARG A 100 -44.82 -7.70 8.81
CA ARG A 100 -43.36 -7.81 8.66
C ARG A 100 -43.10 -9.10 7.90
N SER A 101 -42.84 -8.95 6.61
CA SER A 101 -42.85 -10.07 5.68
C SER A 101 -41.73 -11.03 6.09
N ARG A 102 -41.99 -12.33 6.04
CA ARG A 102 -40.95 -13.36 6.26
C ARG A 102 -39.75 -13.11 5.33
N ALA A 103 -39.98 -12.50 4.16
CA ALA A 103 -38.96 -12.05 3.24
C ALA A 103 -38.02 -10.97 3.83
N GLN A 104 -38.52 -10.01 4.62
CA GLN A 104 -37.67 -9.02 5.30
C GLN A 104 -36.74 -9.67 6.32
N ARG A 105 -37.21 -10.71 7.03
CA ARG A 105 -36.36 -11.48 7.95
C ARG A 105 -35.31 -12.31 7.21
N CYS A 106 -35.67 -12.92 6.08
CA CYS A 106 -34.72 -13.63 5.23
C CYS A 106 -33.66 -12.70 4.66
N LEU A 107 -34.04 -11.48 4.24
CA LEU A 107 -33.12 -10.49 3.71
C LEU A 107 -32.17 -9.96 4.80
N LEU A 108 -32.67 -9.73 6.03
CA LEU A 108 -31.82 -9.39 7.17
C LEU A 108 -30.85 -10.53 7.55
N LEU A 109 -31.29 -11.79 7.47
CA LEU A 109 -30.43 -12.95 7.69
C LEU A 109 -29.36 -13.07 6.61
N LEU A 110 -29.72 -12.85 5.34
CA LEU A 110 -28.77 -12.87 4.23
C LEU A 110 -27.75 -11.74 4.37
N VAL A 111 -28.18 -10.53 4.73
CA VAL A 111 -27.28 -9.40 5.06
C VAL A 111 -26.39 -9.73 6.24
N ALA A 112 -26.89 -10.41 7.27
CA ALA A 112 -26.08 -10.82 8.42
C ALA A 112 -25.05 -11.89 8.05
N ILE A 113 -25.42 -12.87 7.21
CA ILE A 113 -24.51 -13.92 6.72
C ILE A 113 -23.43 -13.32 5.83
N VAL A 114 -23.81 -12.49 4.85
CA VAL A 114 -22.85 -11.80 3.99
C VAL A 114 -21.97 -10.86 4.83
N GLY A 115 -22.54 -10.13 5.78
CA GLY A 115 -21.78 -9.28 6.70
C GLY A 115 -20.78 -10.06 7.54
N PHE A 116 -21.17 -11.24 8.05
CA PHE A 116 -20.27 -12.12 8.79
C PHE A 116 -19.17 -12.69 7.90
N GLN A 117 -19.47 -13.10 6.67
CA GLN A 117 -18.47 -13.55 5.70
C GLN A 117 -17.46 -12.44 5.36
N VAL A 118 -17.94 -11.20 5.17
CA VAL A 118 -17.07 -10.04 4.91
C VAL A 118 -16.18 -9.76 6.12
N LEU A 119 -16.71 -9.80 7.35
CA LEU A 119 -15.91 -9.60 8.55
C LEU A 119 -14.85 -10.70 8.72
N ASN A 120 -15.22 -11.96 8.52
CA ASN A 120 -14.30 -13.09 8.61
C ASN A 120 -13.21 -13.02 7.53
N ALA A 121 -13.55 -12.56 6.32
CA ALA A 121 -12.56 -12.32 5.27
C ALA A 121 -11.59 -11.19 5.65
N ILE A 122 -12.08 -10.08 6.23
CA ILE A 122 -11.22 -8.97 6.67
C ILE A 122 -10.29 -9.42 7.81
N GLU A 123 -10.80 -10.15 8.80
CA GLU A 123 -9.99 -10.67 9.91
C GLU A 123 -8.87 -11.61 9.40
N ASN A 124 -9.17 -12.50 8.45
CA ASN A 124 -8.18 -13.41 7.88
C ASN A 124 -7.07 -12.68 7.07
N LEU A 125 -7.42 -11.58 6.38
CA LEU A 125 -6.44 -10.76 5.65
C LEU A 125 -5.53 -9.98 6.61
N ASP A 126 -6.09 -9.44 7.70
CA ASP A 126 -5.32 -8.76 8.74
C ASP A 126 -4.36 -9.75 9.45
N ASP A 127 -4.80 -10.98 9.70
CA ASP A 127 -3.96 -12.05 10.25
C ASP A 127 -2.78 -12.40 9.33
N ASN A 128 -2.97 -12.38 8.01
CA ASN A 128 -1.88 -12.59 7.06
C ASN A 128 -0.84 -11.46 7.10
N ALA A 129 -1.27 -10.20 7.14
CA ALA A 129 -0.33 -9.07 7.24
C ALA A 129 0.43 -9.08 8.58
N LEU A 130 -0.26 -9.43 9.67
CA LEU A 130 0.34 -9.62 11.00
C LEU A 130 1.39 -10.74 11.00
N ARG A 131 1.19 -11.80 10.22
CA ARG A 131 2.11 -12.92 10.09
C ARG A 131 3.53 -12.50 9.70
N TYR A 132 3.70 -11.44 8.91
CA TYR A 132 5.00 -10.99 8.41
C TYR A 132 5.68 -9.92 9.30
N ASP A 133 5.08 -9.49 10.41
CA ASP A 133 5.57 -8.43 11.32
C ASP A 133 6.18 -7.22 10.60
N LEU A 134 5.39 -6.59 9.72
CA LEU A 134 5.85 -5.45 8.92
C LEU A 134 6.13 -4.20 9.77
N ASP A 135 5.52 -4.09 10.96
CA ASP A 135 5.78 -3.01 11.91
C ASP A 135 7.15 -3.17 12.58
N GLY A 136 7.54 -4.40 12.92
CA GLY A 136 8.88 -4.73 13.36
C GLY A 136 9.92 -4.43 12.28
N LEU A 137 9.63 -4.83 11.04
CA LEU A 137 10.49 -4.53 9.88
C LEU A 137 10.68 -3.03 9.67
N GLU A 138 9.60 -2.24 9.70
CA GLU A 138 9.66 -0.79 9.52
C GLU A 138 10.58 -0.14 10.57
N LYS A 139 10.43 -0.51 11.84
CA LYS A 139 11.28 0.00 12.93
C LYS A 139 12.73 -0.45 12.78
N ALA A 140 12.97 -1.68 12.34
CA ALA A 140 14.32 -2.19 12.11
C ALA A 140 15.01 -1.42 10.97
N LEU A 141 14.31 -1.22 9.85
CA LEU A 141 14.82 -0.43 8.72
C LEU A 141 15.06 1.04 9.11
N GLN A 142 14.13 1.67 9.84
CA GLN A 142 14.29 3.07 10.29
C GLN A 142 15.48 3.28 11.23
N ARG A 143 15.89 2.25 11.99
CA ARG A 143 17.04 2.33 12.91
C ARG A 143 18.37 2.07 12.22
N ALA A 144 18.40 1.14 11.26
CA ALA A 144 19.64 0.67 10.65
C ALA A 144 19.96 1.36 9.30
N VAL A 145 18.97 1.97 8.63
CA VAL A 145 19.16 2.57 7.30
C VAL A 145 19.21 4.10 7.41
N PHE A 146 20.41 4.66 7.31
CA PHE A 146 20.63 6.11 7.38
C PHE A 146 20.41 6.79 6.02
N GLY A 147 19.90 8.02 6.04
CA GLY A 147 19.73 8.87 4.85
C GLY A 147 18.69 8.41 3.81
N GLN A 148 17.90 7.37 4.08
CA GLN A 148 16.94 6.81 3.10
C GLN A 148 15.48 6.67 3.60
N PRO A 149 14.89 7.69 4.26
CA PRO A 149 13.54 7.58 4.81
C PRO A 149 12.47 7.33 3.73
N SER A 150 12.56 7.99 2.57
CA SER A 150 11.61 7.81 1.46
C SER A 150 11.66 6.39 0.87
N ALA A 151 12.86 5.83 0.72
CA ALA A 151 13.02 4.47 0.19
C ALA A 151 12.47 3.42 1.17
N VAL A 152 12.77 3.55 2.46
CA VAL A 152 12.25 2.66 3.52
C VAL A 152 10.72 2.73 3.58
N ALA A 153 10.15 3.94 3.61
CA ALA A 153 8.70 4.12 3.65
C ALA A 153 8.01 3.47 2.43
N ARG A 154 8.59 3.64 1.23
CA ARG A 154 8.06 3.05 0.00
C ARG A 154 8.14 1.53 -0.01
N ILE A 155 9.26 0.94 0.44
CA ILE A 155 9.41 -0.52 0.54
C ILE A 155 8.34 -1.10 1.48
N VAL A 156 8.21 -0.53 2.69
CA VAL A 156 7.21 -0.99 3.67
C VAL A 156 5.79 -0.84 3.14
N ALA A 157 5.47 0.29 2.49
CA ALA A 157 4.15 0.51 1.89
C ALA A 157 3.83 -0.56 0.83
N LEU A 158 4.75 -0.84 -0.09
CA LEU A 158 4.55 -1.85 -1.14
C LEU A 158 4.44 -3.27 -0.57
N LEU A 159 5.21 -3.59 0.46
CA LEU A 159 5.12 -4.87 1.16
C LEU A 159 3.78 -5.02 1.88
N ARG A 160 3.30 -3.96 2.56
CA ARG A 160 1.99 -3.94 3.22
C ARG A 160 0.86 -4.12 2.22
N ASP A 161 0.88 -3.38 1.12
CA ASP A 161 -0.16 -3.44 0.09
C ASP A 161 -0.23 -4.82 -0.56
N TYR A 162 0.92 -5.45 -0.80
CA TYR A 162 0.99 -6.77 -1.40
C TYR A 162 0.56 -7.87 -0.43
N LEU A 163 1.17 -7.92 0.76
CA LEU A 163 0.90 -8.95 1.77
C LEU A 163 -0.48 -8.82 2.45
N ALA A 164 -1.23 -7.75 2.17
CA ALA A 164 -2.63 -7.64 2.55
C ALA A 164 -3.54 -8.67 1.85
N THR A 165 -3.06 -9.34 0.79
CA THR A 165 -3.79 -10.38 0.07
C THR A 165 -3.03 -11.71 0.02
N HIS A 166 -3.73 -12.83 -0.15
CA HIS A 166 -3.12 -14.16 -0.31
C HIS A 166 -2.94 -14.58 -1.78
N VAL A 167 -3.71 -13.99 -2.68
CA VAL A 167 -3.82 -14.40 -4.08
C VAL A 167 -3.48 -13.20 -4.93
N HIS A 168 -2.37 -13.29 -5.66
CA HIS A 168 -1.83 -12.17 -6.43
C HIS A 168 -1.92 -12.46 -7.92
N SER A 169 -2.43 -11.49 -8.68
CA SER A 169 -2.46 -11.58 -10.14
C SER A 169 -1.10 -11.32 -10.80
N ARG A 170 -0.16 -10.73 -10.03
CA ARG A 170 1.21 -10.41 -10.44
C ARG A 170 2.12 -10.46 -9.22
N PRO A 171 3.38 -10.89 -9.38
CA PRO A 171 4.36 -10.84 -8.31
C PRO A 171 4.76 -9.41 -7.95
N LEU A 172 5.18 -9.21 -6.71
CA LEU A 172 5.79 -7.95 -6.29
C LEU A 172 7.25 -7.92 -6.72
N LEU A 173 7.58 -7.08 -7.70
CA LEU A 173 8.96 -6.81 -8.10
C LEU A 173 9.41 -5.45 -7.53
N LEU A 174 10.23 -5.47 -6.48
CA LEU A 174 10.91 -4.29 -5.96
C LEU A 174 12.26 -4.14 -6.63
N ALA A 175 12.54 -2.97 -7.17
CA ALA A 175 13.83 -2.69 -7.81
C ALA A 175 14.50 -1.49 -7.15
N LEU A 176 15.54 -1.76 -6.36
CA LEU A 176 16.29 -0.76 -5.59
C LEU A 176 17.46 -0.27 -6.44
N HIS A 177 17.38 0.98 -6.88
CA HIS A 177 18.37 1.59 -7.77
C HIS A 177 19.08 2.76 -7.11
N GLY A 178 20.39 2.87 -7.30
CA GLY A 178 21.14 4.02 -6.82
C GLY A 178 22.65 3.84 -6.84
N PRO A 179 23.42 4.87 -6.44
CA PRO A 179 24.88 4.83 -6.41
C PRO A 179 25.42 3.75 -5.46
N SER A 180 26.72 3.45 -5.54
CA SER A 180 27.35 2.50 -4.61
C SER A 180 27.43 3.04 -3.18
N GLY A 181 27.24 2.18 -2.18
CA GLY A 181 27.47 2.52 -0.78
C GLY A 181 26.34 3.27 -0.06
N VAL A 182 25.19 3.45 -0.71
CA VAL A 182 24.01 4.12 -0.13
C VAL A 182 23.09 3.21 0.69
N GLY A 183 23.44 1.92 0.83
CA GLY A 183 22.69 0.97 1.69
C GLY A 183 21.78 -0.06 0.99
N LYS A 184 21.78 -0.16 -0.34
CA LYS A 184 20.93 -1.12 -1.09
C LYS A 184 21.09 -2.58 -0.62
N SER A 185 22.32 -3.12 -0.67
CA SER A 185 22.63 -4.48 -0.21
C SER A 185 22.44 -4.65 1.29
N HIS A 186 22.61 -3.58 2.08
CA HIS A 186 22.31 -3.60 3.52
C HIS A 186 20.81 -3.80 3.76
N VAL A 187 19.94 -3.06 3.06
CA VAL A 187 18.48 -3.25 3.10
C VAL A 187 18.07 -4.64 2.63
N GLY A 188 18.66 -5.16 1.54
CA GLY A 188 18.42 -6.54 1.09
C GLY A 188 18.74 -7.59 2.15
N ARG A 189 19.85 -7.40 2.89
CA ARG A 189 20.20 -8.27 4.03
C ARG A 189 19.24 -8.14 5.20
N LEU A 190 18.79 -6.92 5.54
CA LEU A 190 17.81 -6.71 6.60
C LEU A 190 16.46 -7.35 6.27
N LEU A 191 15.98 -7.20 5.04
CA LEU A 191 14.76 -7.85 4.55
C LEU A 191 14.87 -9.37 4.66
N ALA A 192 15.95 -9.95 4.14
CA ALA A 192 16.16 -11.39 4.21
C ALA A 192 16.28 -11.90 5.66
N ARG A 193 16.97 -11.17 6.54
CA ARG A 193 17.07 -11.52 7.96
C ARG A 193 15.69 -11.50 8.64
N HIS A 194 14.87 -10.49 8.33
CA HIS A 194 13.51 -10.37 8.85
C HIS A 194 12.63 -11.53 8.38
N PHE A 195 12.59 -11.79 7.08
CA PHE A 195 11.77 -12.89 6.53
C PHE A 195 12.23 -14.26 7.03
N ARG A 196 13.53 -14.51 7.18
CA ARG A 196 14.04 -15.76 7.78
C ARG A 196 13.60 -15.93 9.23
N ALA A 197 13.55 -14.85 10.00
CA ALA A 197 13.13 -14.89 11.40
C ALA A 197 11.61 -15.12 11.51
N VAL A 198 10.83 -14.46 10.67
CA VAL A 198 9.36 -14.49 10.75
C VAL A 198 8.74 -15.73 10.11
N LEU A 199 9.31 -16.24 9.03
CA LEU A 199 8.80 -17.44 8.36
C LEU A 199 9.19 -18.74 9.08
N GLU A 200 10.13 -18.67 10.03
CA GLU A 200 10.76 -19.79 10.74
C GLU A 200 11.38 -20.86 9.80
N ASP A 201 11.47 -20.56 8.51
CA ASP A 201 12.13 -21.38 7.50
C ASP A 201 13.02 -20.52 6.60
N SER A 202 14.33 -20.78 6.70
CA SER A 202 15.32 -20.11 5.87
C SER A 202 15.26 -20.51 4.39
N ALA A 203 14.66 -21.66 4.05
CA ALA A 203 14.53 -22.14 2.69
C ALA A 203 13.54 -21.33 1.84
N LEU A 204 12.68 -20.53 2.49
CA LEU A 204 11.74 -19.62 1.82
C LEU A 204 12.37 -18.26 1.46
N VAL A 205 13.67 -18.08 1.75
CA VAL A 205 14.41 -16.85 1.46
C VAL A 205 15.63 -17.13 0.60
N LEU A 206 15.54 -16.80 -0.69
CA LEU A 206 16.65 -16.92 -1.62
C LEU A 206 17.47 -15.63 -1.66
N GLN A 207 18.78 -15.72 -1.44
CA GLN A 207 19.72 -14.62 -1.66
C GLN A 207 20.70 -14.99 -2.76
N TYR A 208 20.55 -14.38 -3.93
CA TYR A 208 21.39 -14.62 -5.09
C TYR A 208 22.30 -13.42 -5.32
N HIS A 209 23.61 -13.61 -5.16
CA HIS A 209 24.61 -12.58 -5.45
C HIS A 209 25.28 -12.90 -6.78
N ALA A 210 25.21 -12.00 -7.75
CA ALA A 210 25.71 -12.24 -9.11
C ALA A 210 27.16 -12.74 -9.14
N ARG A 211 28.06 -12.06 -8.43
CA ARG A 211 29.50 -12.40 -8.37
C ARG A 211 29.81 -13.75 -7.74
N HIS A 212 28.97 -14.24 -6.83
CA HIS A 212 29.22 -15.48 -6.12
C HIS A 212 28.60 -16.69 -6.82
N HIS A 213 27.41 -16.52 -7.41
CA HIS A 213 26.67 -17.62 -8.02
C HIS A 213 26.97 -17.76 -9.52
N CYS A 214 27.27 -16.65 -10.20
CA CYS A 214 27.68 -16.65 -11.59
C CYS A 214 29.01 -15.89 -11.79
N PRO A 215 30.13 -16.39 -11.24
CA PRO A 215 31.45 -15.81 -11.52
C PRO A 215 31.89 -16.14 -12.95
N GLU A 216 32.55 -15.20 -13.63
CA GLU A 216 33.28 -15.52 -14.86
C GLU A 216 34.45 -16.46 -14.52
N PRO A 217 34.74 -17.52 -15.32
CA PRO A 217 34.30 -17.78 -16.70
C PRO A 217 33.09 -18.74 -16.83
N ARG A 218 32.21 -18.85 -15.83
CA ARG A 218 31.07 -19.79 -15.88
C ARG A 218 30.12 -19.44 -17.04
N ALA A 219 29.63 -20.46 -17.73
CA ALA A 219 28.71 -20.27 -18.85
C ALA A 219 27.36 -19.70 -18.37
N ALA A 220 26.83 -18.73 -19.11
CA ALA A 220 25.56 -18.09 -18.79
C ALA A 220 24.37 -19.08 -18.79
N GLN A 221 24.43 -20.15 -19.62
CA GLN A 221 23.45 -21.25 -19.61
C GLN A 221 23.33 -21.88 -18.22
N ASP A 222 24.47 -22.30 -17.67
CA ASP A 222 24.50 -23.06 -16.42
C ASP A 222 24.00 -22.20 -15.26
N CYS A 223 24.38 -20.91 -15.26
CA CYS A 223 23.87 -19.97 -14.28
C CYS A 223 22.35 -19.75 -14.42
N ARG A 224 21.81 -19.72 -15.65
CA ARG A 224 20.38 -19.58 -15.90
C ARG A 224 19.61 -20.78 -15.38
N GLU A 225 20.08 -21.98 -15.70
CA GLU A 225 19.45 -23.23 -15.25
C GLU A 225 19.50 -23.37 -13.73
N GLU A 226 20.63 -23.03 -13.10
CA GLU A 226 20.75 -23.02 -11.64
C GLU A 226 19.78 -22.02 -11.01
N LEU A 227 19.72 -20.79 -11.54
CA LEU A 227 18.79 -19.77 -11.04
C LEU A 227 17.33 -20.26 -11.17
N ALA A 228 16.97 -20.82 -12.31
CA ALA A 228 15.62 -21.31 -12.55
C ALA A 228 15.23 -22.45 -11.60
N GLN A 229 16.14 -23.41 -11.38
CA GLN A 229 15.94 -24.49 -10.44
C GLN A 229 15.76 -23.96 -9.01
N ARG A 230 16.66 -23.09 -8.54
CA ARG A 230 16.58 -22.51 -7.18
C ARG A 230 15.30 -21.72 -6.97
N VAL A 231 14.88 -20.92 -7.95
CA VAL A 231 13.63 -20.15 -7.86
C VAL A 231 12.43 -21.09 -7.82
N ALA A 232 12.38 -22.09 -8.71
CA ALA A 232 11.30 -23.07 -8.75
C ALA A 232 11.17 -23.85 -7.44
N ASP A 233 12.29 -24.30 -6.86
CA ASP A 233 12.32 -25.04 -5.59
C ASP A 233 11.77 -24.20 -4.43
N VAL A 234 12.19 -22.93 -4.33
CA VAL A 234 11.74 -22.01 -3.27
C VAL A 234 10.25 -21.70 -3.42
N VAL A 235 9.78 -21.43 -4.64
CA VAL A 235 8.38 -21.13 -4.93
C VAL A 235 7.48 -22.34 -4.65
N ALA A 236 7.89 -23.54 -5.05
CA ALA A 236 7.13 -24.77 -4.82
C ALA A 236 7.00 -25.09 -3.31
N ARG A 237 8.06 -24.87 -2.53
CA ARG A 237 8.00 -25.02 -1.06
C ARG A 237 7.08 -23.98 -0.44
N ALA A 238 7.18 -22.74 -0.88
CA ALA A 238 6.35 -21.65 -0.35
C ALA A 238 4.86 -21.87 -0.63
N GLU A 239 4.53 -22.43 -1.79
CA GLU A 239 3.18 -22.87 -2.12
C GLU A 239 2.68 -23.94 -1.15
N ALA A 240 3.48 -24.98 -0.89
CA ALA A 240 3.10 -26.08 0.00
C ALA A 240 2.86 -25.60 1.46
N GLU A 241 3.55 -24.54 1.89
CA GLU A 241 3.41 -23.95 3.22
C GLU A 241 2.41 -22.77 3.27
N GLU A 242 1.79 -22.42 2.15
CA GLU A 242 0.90 -21.25 2.00
C GLU A 242 1.55 -19.94 2.51
N LYS A 243 2.84 -19.77 2.20
CA LYS A 243 3.66 -18.60 2.56
C LYS A 243 4.15 -17.87 1.31
N THR A 244 4.42 -16.58 1.45
CA THR A 244 5.03 -15.77 0.38
C THR A 244 6.55 -15.74 0.60
N PRO A 245 7.36 -16.30 -0.31
CA PRO A 245 8.81 -16.30 -0.19
C PRO A 245 9.40 -14.94 -0.59
N LEU A 246 10.65 -14.71 -0.15
CA LEU A 246 11.44 -13.53 -0.50
C LEU A 246 12.66 -13.95 -1.34
N LEU A 247 12.78 -13.39 -2.54
CA LEU A 247 13.91 -13.61 -3.44
C LEU A 247 14.67 -12.31 -3.61
N VAL A 248 15.88 -12.24 -3.06
CA VAL A 248 16.77 -11.07 -3.14
C VAL A 248 17.90 -11.36 -4.12
N LEU A 249 18.00 -10.56 -5.18
CA LEU A 249 19.07 -10.64 -6.17
C LEU A 249 19.94 -9.39 -6.06
N ASP A 250 21.21 -9.57 -5.74
CA ASP A 250 22.20 -8.49 -5.58
C ASP A 250 23.10 -8.38 -6.81
N GLU A 251 23.47 -7.13 -7.13
CA GLU A 251 24.28 -6.72 -8.29
C GLU A 251 23.68 -7.17 -9.64
N VAL A 252 22.39 -6.88 -9.83
CA VAL A 252 21.61 -7.32 -11.01
C VAL A 252 22.17 -6.77 -12.33
N GLU A 253 22.86 -5.63 -12.32
CA GLU A 253 23.56 -5.07 -13.48
C GLU A 253 24.71 -5.95 -14.00
N LEU A 254 25.19 -6.89 -13.18
CA LEU A 254 26.24 -7.83 -13.58
C LEU A 254 25.66 -9.14 -14.12
N LEU A 255 24.34 -9.34 -14.08
CA LEU A 255 23.73 -10.56 -14.59
C LEU A 255 23.75 -10.58 -16.13
N PRO A 256 24.13 -11.71 -16.75
CA PRO A 256 23.99 -11.88 -18.18
C PRO A 256 22.53 -11.73 -18.63
N GLN A 257 22.32 -11.24 -19.85
CA GLN A 257 20.97 -11.05 -20.45
C GLN A 257 20.10 -12.30 -20.32
N ALA A 258 20.66 -13.50 -20.55
CA ALA A 258 19.94 -14.77 -20.41
C ALA A 258 19.32 -15.01 -19.02
N LEU A 259 19.91 -14.47 -17.95
CA LEU A 259 19.36 -14.57 -16.59
C LEU A 259 18.27 -13.51 -16.36
N LEU A 260 18.42 -12.32 -16.94
CA LEU A 260 17.39 -11.28 -16.89
C LEU A 260 16.12 -11.72 -17.66
N ASP A 261 16.31 -12.38 -18.80
CA ASP A 261 15.23 -13.00 -19.58
C ASP A 261 14.50 -14.07 -18.77
N GLU A 262 15.23 -14.94 -18.07
CA GLU A 262 14.64 -15.99 -17.23
C GLU A 262 13.84 -15.39 -16.06
N LEU A 263 14.41 -14.39 -15.38
CA LEU A 263 13.71 -13.65 -14.33
C LEU A 263 12.44 -12.99 -14.87
N HIS A 264 12.52 -12.35 -16.04
CA HIS A 264 11.35 -11.77 -16.69
C HIS A 264 10.31 -12.82 -17.04
N GLY A 265 10.77 -14.02 -17.41
CA GLY A 265 9.96 -15.21 -17.65
C GLY A 265 9.14 -15.63 -16.43
N PHE A 266 9.66 -15.49 -15.20
CA PHE A 266 8.90 -15.81 -13.98
C PHE A 266 7.78 -14.81 -13.68
N LEU A 267 7.92 -13.57 -14.14
CA LEU A 267 6.94 -12.52 -13.89
C LEU A 267 5.81 -12.46 -14.93
N GLN A 268 5.87 -13.32 -15.96
CA GLN A 268 4.87 -13.33 -17.02
C GLN A 268 3.50 -13.77 -16.49
N PRO A 269 2.39 -13.17 -16.97
CA PRO A 269 1.04 -13.56 -16.57
C PRO A 269 0.67 -15.02 -16.90
N GLN A 270 1.33 -15.63 -17.89
CA GLN A 270 1.09 -17.00 -18.32
C GLN A 270 1.73 -18.05 -17.40
N ARG A 271 2.63 -17.65 -16.49
CA ARG A 271 3.23 -18.56 -15.51
C ARG A 271 2.21 -19.02 -14.48
N SER A 272 2.51 -20.12 -13.81
CA SER A 272 1.68 -20.63 -12.73
C SER A 272 1.58 -19.61 -11.59
N HIS A 273 0.44 -19.63 -10.90
CA HIS A 273 0.09 -18.67 -9.85
C HIS A 273 1.12 -18.63 -8.71
N HIS A 274 1.87 -19.72 -8.49
CA HIS A 274 2.88 -19.79 -7.44
C HIS A 274 4.04 -18.80 -7.68
N PHE A 275 4.42 -18.56 -8.94
CA PHE A 275 5.42 -17.53 -9.27
C PHE A 275 4.90 -16.11 -9.03
N HIS A 276 3.58 -15.92 -9.07
CA HIS A 276 2.94 -14.65 -8.74
C HIS A 276 2.80 -14.44 -7.24
N ASN A 277 2.86 -15.48 -6.42
CA ASN A 277 2.83 -15.40 -4.96
C ASN A 277 4.24 -15.30 -4.36
N ALA A 278 5.11 -14.45 -4.92
CA ALA A 278 6.49 -14.27 -4.47
C ALA A 278 6.94 -12.80 -4.54
N ILE A 279 7.82 -12.42 -3.61
CA ILE A 279 8.41 -11.08 -3.57
C ILE A 279 9.83 -11.15 -4.14
N TYR A 280 10.07 -10.43 -5.22
CA TYR A 280 11.37 -10.31 -5.86
C TYR A 280 11.96 -8.94 -5.53
N VAL A 281 13.18 -8.92 -5.01
CA VAL A 281 13.93 -7.71 -4.66
C VAL A 281 15.21 -7.68 -5.49
N LEU A 282 15.24 -6.81 -6.50
CA LEU A 282 16.39 -6.59 -7.36
C LEU A 282 17.19 -5.40 -6.85
N LEU A 283 18.47 -5.60 -6.58
CA LEU A 283 19.37 -4.54 -6.14
C LEU A 283 20.32 -4.21 -7.28
N SER A 284 20.35 -2.94 -7.69
CA SER A 284 21.20 -2.54 -8.82
C SER A 284 21.84 -1.15 -8.69
N GLY A 285 23.08 -1.05 -9.15
CA GLY A 285 23.79 0.20 -9.41
C GLY A 285 23.33 0.96 -10.66
N ALA A 286 22.54 0.33 -11.53
CA ALA A 286 22.03 0.95 -12.75
C ALA A 286 21.18 2.20 -12.41
N GLY A 287 21.36 3.27 -13.17
CA GLY A 287 20.73 4.57 -12.91
C GLY A 287 21.39 5.40 -11.80
N GLY A 288 22.47 4.90 -11.17
CA GLY A 288 23.16 5.63 -10.09
C GLY A 288 23.64 7.03 -10.50
N ALA A 289 24.11 7.21 -11.74
CA ALA A 289 24.53 8.53 -12.24
C ALA A 289 23.37 9.53 -12.35
N GLU A 290 22.19 9.07 -12.76
CA GLU A 290 20.98 9.92 -12.84
C GLU A 290 20.53 10.32 -11.43
N VAL A 291 20.57 9.40 -10.47
CA VAL A 291 20.30 9.70 -9.06
C VAL A 291 21.30 10.71 -8.51
N THR A 292 22.60 10.54 -8.75
CA THR A 292 23.63 11.50 -8.33
C THR A 292 23.35 12.88 -8.93
N ARG A 293 23.08 12.97 -10.23
CA ARG A 293 22.76 14.23 -10.89
C ARG A 293 21.53 14.90 -10.28
N PHE A 294 20.46 14.14 -10.06
CA PHE A 294 19.24 14.62 -9.42
C PHE A 294 19.50 15.21 -8.03
N VAL A 295 20.24 14.49 -7.17
CA VAL A 295 20.53 14.96 -5.81
C VAL A 295 21.35 16.25 -5.84
N LEU A 296 22.40 16.31 -6.66
CA LEU A 296 23.26 17.50 -6.75
C LEU A 296 22.50 18.71 -7.32
N GLN A 297 21.59 18.52 -8.27
CA GLN A 297 20.76 19.60 -8.82
C GLN A 297 19.70 20.10 -7.83
N ASN A 298 19.08 19.20 -7.06
CA ASN A 298 18.04 19.54 -6.10
C ASN A 298 18.58 19.95 -4.72
N ALA A 299 19.88 19.77 -4.45
CA ALA A 299 20.52 20.17 -3.21
C ALA A 299 20.30 21.66 -2.87
N SER A 300 20.30 22.51 -3.89
CA SER A 300 20.03 23.96 -3.75
C SER A 300 18.57 24.28 -3.40
N ARG A 301 17.62 23.44 -3.85
CA ARG A 301 16.18 23.60 -3.59
C ARG A 301 15.80 23.14 -2.17
N ALA A 302 16.57 22.23 -1.59
CA ALA A 302 16.40 21.76 -0.23
C ALA A 302 16.84 22.78 0.85
N LEU A 303 17.49 23.89 0.47
CA LEU A 303 17.86 24.98 1.39
C LEU A 303 16.65 25.77 1.94
N ALA A 304 15.43 25.51 1.45
CA ALA A 304 14.19 26.06 2.00
C ALA A 304 13.73 25.37 3.30
N LEU A 305 14.67 24.93 4.14
CA LEU A 305 14.39 24.42 5.48
C LEU A 305 14.03 25.59 6.40
N ARG A 306 12.96 25.43 7.18
CA ARG A 306 12.62 26.41 8.24
C ARG A 306 13.69 26.35 9.35
N PRO A 307 13.87 27.42 10.14
CA PRO A 307 14.80 27.42 11.28
C PRO A 307 14.64 26.24 12.27
N ASP A 308 13.46 25.61 12.30
CA ASP A 308 13.17 24.44 13.16
C ASP A 308 13.61 23.08 12.56
N GLY A 309 14.29 23.08 11.40
CA GLY A 309 14.82 21.86 10.77
C GLY A 309 13.78 20.96 10.09
N ALA A 310 12.48 21.21 10.26
CA ALA A 310 11.41 20.51 9.55
C ALA A 310 11.12 21.16 8.19
N PRO A 311 11.02 20.38 7.09
CA PRO A 311 10.49 20.90 5.85
C PRO A 311 9.04 21.31 6.06
N GLY A 312 8.68 22.55 5.70
CA GLY A 312 7.27 22.95 5.69
C GLY A 312 6.47 22.05 4.75
N ALA A 313 5.16 21.90 4.98
CA ALA A 313 4.31 21.00 4.19
C ALA A 313 4.44 21.19 2.67
N ARG A 314 4.64 22.44 2.20
CA ARG A 314 4.95 22.74 0.80
C ARG A 314 6.30 22.18 0.32
N ALA A 315 7.36 22.31 1.13
CA ALA A 315 8.67 21.77 0.80
C ALA A 315 8.67 20.24 0.76
N ALA A 316 7.96 19.60 1.69
CA ALA A 316 7.77 18.15 1.68
C ALA A 316 7.01 17.68 0.43
N ALA A 317 5.94 18.38 0.04
CA ALA A 317 5.19 18.07 -1.17
C ALA A 317 6.04 18.23 -2.45
N MET A 318 6.84 19.31 -2.55
CA MET A 318 7.76 19.50 -3.67
C MET A 318 8.85 18.43 -3.73
N ALA A 319 9.39 18.02 -2.58
CA ALA A 319 10.38 16.94 -2.51
C ALA A 319 9.78 15.61 -2.98
N ALA A 320 8.57 15.27 -2.52
CA ALA A 320 7.84 14.08 -2.97
C ALA A 320 7.58 14.10 -4.48
N GLN A 321 7.18 15.25 -5.04
CA GLN A 321 7.00 15.40 -6.48
C GLN A 321 8.33 15.22 -7.24
N ALA A 322 9.42 15.81 -6.76
CA ALA A 322 10.73 15.67 -7.40
C ALA A 322 11.22 14.21 -7.37
N GLU A 323 11.04 13.50 -6.26
CA GLU A 323 11.36 12.07 -6.16
C GLU A 323 10.52 11.21 -7.12
N GLU A 324 9.25 11.56 -7.30
CA GLU A 324 8.37 10.90 -8.26
C GLU A 324 8.83 11.15 -9.71
N GLU A 325 9.26 12.37 -10.04
CA GLU A 325 9.88 12.68 -11.33
C GLU A 325 11.17 11.88 -11.56
N LEU A 326 12.01 11.73 -10.54
CA LEU A 326 13.20 10.86 -10.59
C LEU A 326 12.82 9.42 -10.88
N ARG A 327 11.78 8.91 -10.21
CA ARG A 327 11.30 7.53 -10.41
C ARG A 327 10.86 7.30 -11.86
N VAL A 328 10.12 8.24 -12.45
CA VAL A 328 9.69 8.17 -13.86
C VAL A 328 10.88 8.21 -14.81
N ARG A 329 11.90 9.05 -14.54
CA ARG A 329 13.14 9.10 -15.35
C ARG A 329 13.91 7.78 -15.26
N LEU A 330 14.07 7.24 -14.06
CA LEU A 330 14.73 5.95 -13.84
C LEU A 330 13.97 4.82 -14.55
N GLN A 331 12.65 4.78 -14.43
CA GLN A 331 11.81 3.82 -15.15
C GLN A 331 12.07 3.88 -16.66
N ALA A 332 12.06 5.08 -17.25
CA ALA A 332 12.29 5.27 -18.68
C ALA A 332 13.70 4.87 -19.12
N LEU A 333 14.71 5.08 -18.27
CA LEU A 333 16.09 4.66 -18.52
C LEU A 333 16.20 3.13 -18.45
N LEU A 334 15.71 2.51 -17.39
CA LEU A 334 15.87 1.09 -17.12
C LEU A 334 15.09 0.22 -18.12
N VAL A 335 13.88 0.62 -18.52
CA VAL A 335 13.10 -0.13 -19.53
C VAL A 335 13.82 -0.22 -20.88
N ARG A 336 14.71 0.73 -21.20
CA ARG A 336 15.55 0.65 -22.42
C ARG A 336 16.63 -0.42 -22.32
N GLU A 337 17.09 -0.74 -21.11
CA GLU A 337 18.07 -1.79 -20.87
C GLU A 337 17.42 -3.18 -20.95
N HIS A 338 16.24 -3.34 -20.32
CA HIS A 338 15.53 -4.64 -20.33
C HIS A 338 14.01 -4.51 -20.03
N PRO A 339 13.13 -5.28 -20.70
CA PRO A 339 11.68 -5.25 -20.45
C PRO A 339 11.25 -5.62 -19.02
N LEU A 340 12.06 -6.40 -18.30
CA LEU A 340 11.86 -6.76 -16.88
C LEU A 340 11.46 -5.57 -16.02
N TRP A 341 12.09 -4.42 -16.25
CA TRP A 341 11.90 -3.23 -15.44
C TRP A 341 10.51 -2.62 -15.59
N GLN A 342 9.76 -2.92 -16.68
CA GLN A 342 8.40 -2.43 -16.88
C GLN A 342 7.43 -2.89 -15.79
N ALA A 343 7.65 -4.08 -15.23
CA ALA A 343 6.85 -4.63 -14.13
C ALA A 343 7.36 -4.21 -12.74
N ALA A 344 8.51 -3.52 -12.66
CA ALA A 344 9.19 -3.23 -11.40
C ALA A 344 8.67 -1.97 -10.72
N ALA A 345 8.46 -2.05 -9.41
CA ALA A 345 8.28 -0.88 -8.57
C ALA A 345 9.65 -0.27 -8.20
N ILE A 346 10.09 0.71 -9.00
CA ILE A 346 11.40 1.38 -8.81
C ILE A 346 11.47 2.16 -7.48
N VAL A 347 12.44 1.82 -6.64
CA VAL A 347 12.79 2.48 -5.38
C VAL A 347 14.16 3.15 -5.53
N PRO A 348 14.24 4.48 -5.70
CA PRO A 348 15.51 5.19 -5.77
C PRO A 348 16.17 5.30 -4.39
N PHE A 349 17.47 5.02 -4.31
CA PHE A 349 18.32 5.27 -3.14
C PHE A 349 19.24 6.45 -3.43
N LEU A 350 19.10 7.52 -2.64
CA LEU A 350 19.76 8.80 -2.85
C LEU A 350 21.19 8.80 -2.29
N LEU A 351 21.97 9.84 -2.59
CA LEU A 351 23.28 10.03 -1.96
C LEU A 351 23.12 10.31 -0.46
N LEU A 352 24.10 9.85 0.32
CA LEU A 352 24.15 10.07 1.76
C LEU A 352 24.87 11.38 2.08
N ASP A 353 24.30 12.13 3.01
CA ASP A 353 24.94 13.33 3.55
C ASP A 353 26.08 12.91 4.48
N LYS A 354 27.05 13.81 4.72
CA LYS A 354 28.10 13.58 5.73
C LYS A 354 27.54 13.19 7.10
N ARG A 355 26.39 13.74 7.50
CA ARG A 355 25.72 13.39 8.77
C ARG A 355 25.29 11.93 8.80
N ASP A 356 24.74 11.41 7.70
CA ASP A 356 24.34 10.00 7.59
C ASP A 356 25.56 9.07 7.61
N VAL A 357 26.65 9.48 6.99
CA VAL A 357 27.92 8.74 7.00
C VAL A 357 28.54 8.69 8.39
N VAL A 358 28.49 9.79 9.15
CA VAL A 358 28.91 9.77 10.56
C VAL A 358 28.07 8.78 11.37
N SER A 359 26.75 8.71 11.13
CA SER A 359 25.90 7.69 11.77
C SER A 359 26.33 6.26 11.40
N CYS A 360 26.70 5.99 10.13
CA CYS A 360 27.28 4.70 9.74
C CYS A 360 28.55 4.36 10.53
N PHE A 361 29.48 5.32 10.68
CA PHE A 361 30.70 5.10 11.48
C PHE A 361 30.38 4.77 12.93
N ARG A 362 29.44 5.51 13.54
CA ARG A 362 29.06 5.26 14.93
C ARG A 362 28.43 3.89 15.13
N ASP A 363 27.58 3.46 14.19
CA ASP A 363 26.96 2.12 14.23
C ASP A 363 28.02 1.01 14.08
N GLU A 364 28.94 1.16 13.11
CA GLU A 364 30.03 0.20 12.89
C GLU A 364 30.99 0.13 14.08
N MET A 365 31.42 1.28 14.62
CA MET A 365 32.26 1.34 15.82
C MET A 365 31.61 0.61 17.00
N ALA A 366 30.31 0.82 17.22
CA ALA A 366 29.57 0.13 18.27
C ALA A 366 29.48 -1.39 18.00
N GLY A 367 29.32 -1.79 16.74
CA GLY A 367 29.31 -3.19 16.31
C GLY A 367 30.63 -3.92 16.58
N GLU A 368 31.76 -3.25 16.36
CA GLU A 368 33.11 -3.78 16.63
C GLU A 368 33.54 -3.64 18.11
N GLY A 369 32.68 -3.07 18.96
CA GLY A 369 32.93 -2.94 20.41
C GLY A 369 33.72 -1.69 20.81
N PHE A 370 33.99 -0.77 19.88
CA PHE A 370 34.55 0.55 20.18
C PHE A 370 33.47 1.48 20.74
N PHE A 371 33.90 2.47 21.53
CA PHE A 371 32.98 3.51 22.00
C PHE A 371 32.63 4.46 20.85
N PRO A 372 31.35 4.63 20.47
CA PRO A 372 30.94 5.38 19.28
C PRO A 372 30.93 6.89 19.52
N GLU A 373 32.10 7.45 19.79
CA GLU A 373 32.32 8.88 20.04
C GLU A 373 32.04 9.71 18.79
N GLN A 374 31.21 10.74 18.93
CA GLN A 374 30.79 11.61 17.82
C GLN A 374 32.00 12.29 17.14
N ALA A 375 32.93 12.84 17.91
CA ALA A 375 34.09 13.55 17.38
C ALA A 375 35.02 12.61 16.58
N HIS A 376 35.22 11.39 17.07
CA HIS A 376 36.03 10.39 16.38
C HIS A 376 35.37 9.93 15.07
N ALA A 377 34.07 9.65 15.10
CA ALA A 377 33.32 9.30 13.89
C ALA A 377 33.31 10.43 12.84
N GLU A 378 33.24 11.70 13.28
CA GLU A 378 33.35 12.86 12.39
C GLU A 378 34.75 12.99 11.76
N LEU A 379 35.81 12.72 12.52
CA LEU A 379 37.18 12.70 12.01
C LEU A 379 37.35 11.62 10.93
N LEU A 380 36.88 10.40 11.17
CA LEU A 380 36.93 9.30 10.20
C LEU A 380 36.08 9.61 8.96
N ALA A 381 34.86 10.12 9.16
CA ALA A 381 34.00 10.53 8.05
C ALA A 381 34.64 11.63 7.20
N ALA A 382 35.41 12.55 7.78
CA ALA A 382 36.09 13.61 7.05
C ALA A 382 37.20 13.11 6.10
N GLN A 383 37.69 11.87 6.26
CA GLN A 383 38.70 11.27 5.39
C GLN A 383 38.11 10.77 4.05
N LEU A 384 36.77 10.66 3.96
CA LEU A 384 36.09 10.21 2.75
C LEU A 384 35.95 11.34 1.71
N SER A 385 35.63 10.95 0.47
CA SER A 385 35.41 11.90 -0.63
C SER A 385 33.95 12.38 -0.70
N TYR A 386 33.76 13.68 -0.93
CA TYR A 386 32.44 14.33 -0.96
C TYR A 386 32.24 15.24 -2.17
N TYR A 387 31.02 15.25 -2.72
CA TYR A 387 30.52 16.33 -3.56
C TYR A 387 30.10 17.50 -2.67
N ARG A 388 30.53 18.72 -3.02
CA ARG A 388 30.18 19.95 -2.30
C ARG A 388 29.27 20.81 -3.16
N VAL A 389 28.00 20.93 -2.77
CA VAL A 389 27.01 21.74 -3.49
C VAL A 389 26.11 22.47 -2.50
N ALA A 390 25.94 23.77 -2.71
CA ALA A 390 25.02 24.60 -1.91
C ALA A 390 25.25 24.50 -0.38
N GLY A 391 26.52 24.40 0.05
CA GLY A 391 26.90 24.28 1.46
C GLY A 391 26.69 22.88 2.09
N ARG A 392 26.30 21.88 1.29
CA ARG A 392 26.14 20.48 1.74
C ARG A 392 27.24 19.60 1.18
N GLU A 393 27.59 18.56 1.95
CA GLU A 393 28.58 17.55 1.59
C GLU A 393 27.88 16.18 1.43
N PHE A 394 27.89 15.64 0.21
CA PHE A 394 27.33 14.32 -0.13
C PHE A 394 28.44 13.32 -0.43
N ALA A 395 28.43 12.16 0.21
CA ALA A 395 29.51 11.19 0.07
C ALA A 395 29.51 10.55 -1.32
N VAL A 396 30.69 10.50 -1.96
CA VAL A 396 30.87 9.91 -3.30
C VAL A 396 30.67 8.39 -3.26
N THR A 397 31.18 7.73 -2.23
CA THR A 397 31.13 6.27 -2.06
C THR A 397 30.14 5.82 -0.99
N GLY A 398 29.32 6.73 -0.45
CA GLY A 398 28.46 6.47 0.71
C GLY A 398 29.23 5.83 1.88
N CYS A 399 28.60 4.87 2.55
CA CYS A 399 29.18 4.14 3.68
C CYS A 399 30.00 2.90 3.29
N LYS A 400 30.38 2.74 2.00
CA LYS A 400 31.08 1.53 1.52
C LYS A 400 32.44 1.29 2.19
N GLN A 401 33.17 2.35 2.51
CA GLN A 401 34.51 2.27 3.08
C GLN A 401 34.50 2.20 4.62
N VAL A 402 33.34 2.37 5.26
CA VAL A 402 33.23 2.51 6.72
C VAL A 402 33.81 1.29 7.45
N VAL A 403 33.38 0.09 7.08
CA VAL A 403 33.86 -1.18 7.67
C VAL A 403 35.38 -1.29 7.58
N ALA A 404 35.93 -1.04 6.38
CA ALA A 404 37.37 -1.14 6.15
C ALA A 404 38.16 -0.09 6.95
N THR A 405 37.61 1.11 7.14
CA THR A 405 38.24 2.17 7.93
C THR A 405 38.16 1.90 9.43
N VAL A 406 37.03 1.39 9.95
CA VAL A 406 36.87 1.07 11.37
C VAL A 406 37.75 -0.12 11.77
N ASN A 407 37.93 -1.10 10.89
CA ASN A 407 38.79 -2.26 11.13
C ASN A 407 40.30 -1.92 11.21
N LEU A 408 40.69 -0.67 10.94
CA LEU A 408 42.06 -0.18 11.07
C LEU A 408 42.31 0.56 12.40
N LEU A 409 41.28 0.74 13.22
CA LEU A 409 41.36 1.26 14.59
C LEU A 409 41.86 0.18 15.55
#